data_AF-A0A9C7ULY0-F1
#
_entry.id   AF-A0A9C7ULY0-F1
#
_cell.length_a   1.000
_cell.length_b   1.000
_cell.length_c   1.000
_cell.angle_alpha   90.00
_cell.angle_beta   90.00
_cell.angle_gamma   90.00
#
_symmetry.space_group_name_H-M   'P 1'
#
loop_
_entity.id
_entity.type
_entity.pdbx_description
1 polymer ?
#
loop_
_entity_poly.entity_id
_entity_poly.type
_entity_poly.pdbx_seq_one_letter_code
_entity_poly.pdbx_strand_id
1 'polypeptide(L)'
;MLAGSFLIETGQLNALGAATWVGWGTVLYLGIVMTVAGYGIWFTVLSRNPMSQVMPVLLLLPIFTIASSMLLLGERPSWLVLCGGLIVLSGVAIIVFAHKLRFRRVETNR
;
A
#
# COMPACT_ATOMS: atom_id res chain seq x y z
N MET A 1 -4.20 -5.21 19.25
CA MET A 1 -3.74 -6.43 18.54
C MET A 1 -3.59 -7.61 19.51
N LEU A 2 -2.76 -7.52 20.57
CA LEU A 2 -2.59 -8.63 21.53
C LEU A 2 -3.89 -9.10 22.19
N ALA A 3 -4.70 -8.17 22.74
CA ALA A 3 -6.00 -8.53 23.32
C ALA A 3 -6.95 -9.18 22.30
N GLY A 4 -6.90 -8.76 21.03
CA GLY A 4 -7.70 -9.36 19.96
C GLY A 4 -7.23 -10.78 19.60
N SER A 5 -5.92 -11.00 19.49
CA SER A 5 -5.37 -12.34 19.27
C SER A 5 -5.70 -13.27 20.44
N PHE A 6 -5.64 -12.82 21.70
CA PHE A 6 -6.06 -13.62 22.86
C PHE A 6 -7.54 -14.00 22.87
N LEU A 7 -8.41 -13.16 22.29
CA LEU A 7 -9.84 -13.42 22.22
C LEU A 7 -10.25 -14.31 21.03
N ILE A 8 -9.46 -14.32 19.95
CA ILE A 8 -9.84 -14.93 18.65
C ILE A 8 -8.97 -16.15 18.30
N GLU A 9 -7.69 -16.13 18.65
CA GLU A 9 -6.72 -17.14 18.23
C GLU A 9 -6.28 -18.03 19.41
N THR A 10 -6.23 -19.33 19.17
CA THR A 10 -5.78 -20.33 20.15
C THR A 10 -4.41 -20.89 19.75
N GLY A 11 -3.59 -21.29 20.72
CA GLY A 11 -2.28 -21.90 20.45
C GLY A 11 -1.14 -20.92 20.12
N GLN A 12 -1.36 -19.61 20.25
CA GLN A 12 -0.36 -18.57 20.00
C GLN A 12 0.94 -18.73 20.82
N LEU A 13 0.87 -19.19 22.07
CA LEU A 13 2.07 -19.50 22.87
C LEU A 13 2.87 -20.69 22.32
N ASN A 14 2.17 -21.72 21.82
CA ASN A 14 2.82 -22.85 21.15
C ASN A 14 3.42 -22.43 19.81
N ALA A 15 2.78 -21.51 19.09
CA ALA A 15 3.32 -20.97 17.84
C ALA A 15 4.63 -20.20 18.06
N LEU A 16 4.76 -19.48 19.19
CA LEU A 16 6.02 -18.81 19.56
C LEU A 16 7.15 -19.81 19.84
N GLY A 17 6.84 -20.92 20.52
CA GLY A 17 7.82 -21.98 20.81
C GLY A 17 8.17 -22.84 19.59
N ALA A 18 7.23 -23.03 18.67
CA ALA A 18 7.43 -23.80 17.43
C ALA A 18 7.98 -22.96 16.25
N ALA A 19 8.07 -21.64 16.41
CA ALA A 19 8.53 -20.74 15.37
C ALA A 19 10.00 -21.03 15.00
N THR A 20 10.23 -21.29 13.71
CA THR A 20 11.58 -21.52 13.19
C THR A 20 12.38 -20.22 13.13
N TRP A 21 13.70 -20.33 12.97
CA TRP A 21 14.57 -19.16 12.78
C TRP A 21 14.17 -18.31 11.56
N VAL A 22 13.64 -18.95 10.51
CA VAL A 22 13.07 -18.25 9.34
C VAL A 22 11.79 -17.49 9.71
N GLY A 23 10.94 -18.05 10.56
CA GLY A 23 9.76 -17.37 11.08
C GLY A 23 10.12 -16.09 11.83
N TRP A 24 11.06 -16.17 12.76
CA TRP A 24 11.58 -15.00 13.49
C TRP A 24 12.27 -13.99 12.57
N GLY A 25 13.05 -14.45 11.60
CA GLY A 25 13.68 -13.59 10.59
C GLY A 25 12.66 -12.83 9.75
N THR A 26 11.55 -13.48 9.38
CA THR A 26 10.45 -12.86 8.63
C THR A 26 9.76 -11.76 9.45
N VAL A 27 9.52 -12.00 10.74
CA VAL A 27 8.96 -11.00 11.66
C VAL A 27 9.87 -9.78 11.78
N LEU A 28 11.18 -9.99 11.97
CA LEU A 28 12.15 -8.89 12.04
C LEU A 28 12.23 -8.12 10.72
N TYR A 29 12.25 -8.83 9.60
CA TYR A 29 12.27 -8.21 8.28
C TYR A 29 11.03 -7.34 8.03
N LEU A 30 9.83 -7.87 8.27
CA LEU A 30 8.59 -7.12 8.06
C LEU A 30 8.42 -5.99 9.09
N GLY A 31 8.70 -6.26 10.36
CA GLY A 31 8.45 -5.32 11.46
C GLY A 31 9.45 -4.17 11.51
N ILE A 32 10.73 -4.44 11.25
CA ILE A 32 11.80 -3.44 11.38
C ILE A 32 12.26 -2.99 9.99
N VAL A 33 12.77 -3.90 9.17
CA VAL A 33 13.46 -3.53 7.92
C VAL A 33 12.49 -2.88 6.94
N MET A 34 11.35 -3.52 6.65
CA MET A 34 10.34 -2.98 5.76
C MET A 34 9.72 -1.69 6.29
N THR A 35 9.47 -1.59 7.59
CA THR A 35 8.92 -0.38 8.23
C THR A 35 9.90 0.79 8.12
N VAL A 36 11.15 0.61 8.53
CA VAL A 36 12.18 1.67 8.49
C VAL A 36 12.45 2.09 7.04
N ALA A 37 12.60 1.13 6.13
CA ALA A 37 12.82 1.44 4.71
C ALA A 37 11.61 2.16 4.10
N GLY A 38 10.40 1.63 4.31
CA GLY A 38 9.16 2.19 3.76
C GLY A 38 8.89 3.61 4.26
N TYR A 39 8.89 3.81 5.57
CA TYR A 39 8.68 5.14 6.16
C TYR A 39 9.85 6.09 5.88
N GLY A 40 11.09 5.61 5.88
CA GLY A 40 12.27 6.42 5.56
C GLY A 40 12.19 7.00 4.14
N ILE A 41 11.87 6.16 3.15
CA ILE A 41 11.66 6.60 1.77
C ILE A 41 10.48 7.56 1.70
N TRP A 42 9.34 7.20 2.29
CA TRP A 42 8.11 7.99 2.27
C TRP A 42 8.31 9.40 2.84
N PHE A 43 8.89 9.51 4.03
CA PHE A 43 9.12 10.81 4.68
C PHE A 43 10.18 11.63 3.94
N THR A 44 11.17 10.99 3.31
CA THR A 44 12.14 11.69 2.46
C THR A 44 11.49 12.27 1.22
N VAL A 45 10.55 11.55 0.59
CA VAL A 45 9.80 12.05 -0.57
C VAL A 45 8.87 13.20 -0.16
N LEU A 46 8.16 13.05 0.97
CA LEU A 46 7.27 14.08 1.49
C LEU A 46 8.01 15.35 1.93
N SER A 47 9.22 15.24 2.48
CA SER A 47 9.99 16.42 2.90
C SER A 47 10.50 17.26 1.72
N ARG A 48 10.64 16.64 0.54
CA ARG A 48 11.16 17.29 -0.69
C ARG A 48 10.08 17.72 -1.66
N ASN A 49 8.85 17.25 -1.52
CA ASN A 49 7.78 17.50 -2.48
C ASN A 49 6.49 17.95 -1.77
N PRO A 50 5.75 18.93 -2.32
CA PRO A 50 4.45 19.28 -1.78
C PRO A 50 3.48 18.09 -1.86
N MET A 51 2.68 17.91 -0.81
CA MET A 51 1.80 16.75 -0.64
C MET A 51 0.82 16.54 -1.81
N SER A 52 0.41 17.62 -2.47
CA SER A 52 -0.46 17.59 -3.65
C SER A 52 0.15 16.87 -4.86
N GLN A 53 1.47 16.84 -4.98
CA GLN A 53 2.19 16.13 -6.05
C GLN A 53 2.44 14.67 -5.72
N VAL A 54 2.57 14.33 -4.43
CA VAL A 54 2.89 12.97 -3.97
C VAL A 54 1.65 12.08 -3.96
N MET A 55 0.48 12.62 -3.59
CA MET A 55 -0.77 11.86 -3.53
C MET A 55 -1.12 11.14 -4.85
N PRO A 56 -1.01 11.77 -6.04
CA PRO A 56 -1.23 11.09 -7.32
C PRO A 56 -0.27 9.93 -7.61
N VAL A 57 0.94 9.91 -7.02
CA VAL A 57 1.90 8.82 -7.22
C VAL A 57 1.41 7.53 -6.55
N LEU A 58 0.64 7.63 -5.46
CA LEU A 58 0.06 6.46 -4.79
C LEU A 58 -0.93 5.69 -5.69
N LEU A 59 -1.40 6.30 -6.77
CA LEU A 59 -2.26 5.64 -7.77
C LEU A 59 -1.53 4.59 -8.58
N LEU A 60 -0.21 4.67 -8.62
CA LEU A 60 0.62 3.66 -9.24
C LEU A 60 0.73 2.41 -8.36
N LEU A 61 0.43 2.49 -7.05
CA LEU A 61 0.49 1.33 -6.15
C LEU A 61 -0.25 0.10 -6.68
N PRO A 62 -1.57 0.16 -7.03
CA PRO A 62 -2.27 -1.02 -7.55
C PRO A 62 -1.62 -1.61 -8.80
N ILE A 63 -1.07 -0.77 -9.68
CA ILE A 63 -0.36 -1.21 -10.89
C ILE A 63 0.94 -1.92 -10.51
N PHE A 64 1.75 -1.29 -9.64
CA PHE A 64 3.01 -1.87 -9.16
C PHE A 64 2.76 -3.15 -8.36
N THR A 65 1.70 -3.24 -7.56
CA THR A 65 1.35 -4.45 -6.81
C THR A 65 1.07 -5.61 -7.75
N ILE A 66 0.21 -5.42 -8.77
CA ILE A 66 -0.10 -6.46 -9.75
C ILE A 66 1.16 -6.83 -10.55
N ALA A 67 1.91 -5.84 -11.04
CA ALA A 67 3.14 -6.07 -11.79
C ALA A 67 4.19 -6.82 -10.95
N SER A 68 4.34 -6.47 -9.67
CA SER A 68 5.31 -7.12 -8.78
C SER A 68 4.88 -8.54 -8.43
N SER A 69 3.58 -8.80 -8.22
CA SER A 69 3.05 -10.17 -8.05
C SER A 69 3.34 -11.02 -9.29
N MET A 70 3.12 -10.48 -10.50
CA MET A 70 3.44 -11.18 -11.74
C MET A 70 4.94 -11.46 -11.91
N LEU A 71 5.80 -10.47 -11.62
CA LEU A 71 7.24 -10.57 -11.88
C LEU A 71 7.99 -11.33 -10.79
N LEU A 72 7.66 -11.12 -9.52
CA LEU A 72 8.36 -11.70 -8.38
C LEU A 72 7.82 -13.07 -7.99
N LEU A 73 6.49 -13.25 -8.04
CA LEU A 73 5.84 -14.51 -7.65
C LEU A 73 5.47 -15.36 -8.87
N GLY A 74 5.49 -14.81 -10.09
CA GLY A 74 5.09 -15.54 -11.29
C GLY A 74 3.57 -15.77 -11.40
N GLU A 75 2.78 -15.07 -10.58
CA GLU A 75 1.33 -15.24 -10.55
C GLU A 75 0.67 -14.66 -11.80
N ARG A 76 -0.35 -15.36 -12.31
CA ARG A 76 -1.19 -14.84 -13.39
C ARG A 76 -2.41 -14.17 -12.78
N PRO A 77 -2.58 -12.84 -12.92
CA PRO A 77 -3.71 -12.15 -12.32
C PRO A 77 -5.00 -12.68 -12.93
N SER A 78 -5.96 -13.02 -12.09
CA SER A 78 -7.28 -13.40 -12.57
C SER A 78 -7.98 -12.21 -13.20
N TRP A 79 -8.97 -12.48 -14.04
CA TRP A 79 -9.77 -11.42 -14.66
C TRP A 79 -10.42 -10.49 -13.62
N LEU A 80 -10.84 -11.03 -12.47
CA LEU A 80 -11.41 -10.24 -11.38
C LEU A 80 -10.40 -9.23 -10.80
N VAL A 81 -9.13 -9.62 -10.64
CA VAL A 81 -8.08 -8.73 -10.12
C VAL A 81 -7.84 -7.58 -11.10
N LEU A 82 -7.80 -7.88 -12.40
CA LEU A 82 -7.63 -6.86 -13.44
C LEU A 82 -8.83 -5.90 -13.47
N CYS A 83 -10.06 -6.43 -13.42
CA CYS A 83 -11.27 -5.61 -13.34
C CYS A 83 -11.30 -4.73 -12.08
N GLY A 84 -10.94 -5.28 -10.92
CA GLY A 84 -10.84 -4.53 -9.67
C GLY A 84 -9.81 -3.39 -9.78
N GLY A 85 -8.64 -3.67 -10.35
CA GLY A 85 -7.61 -2.65 -10.62
C GLY A 85 -8.12 -1.53 -11.54
N LEU A 86 -8.84 -1.88 -12.61
CA LEU A 86 -9.48 -0.93 -13.52
C LEU A 86 -10.52 -0.05 -12.82
N ILE A 87 -11.35 -0.62 -11.95
CA ILE A 87 -12.35 0.13 -11.17
C ILE A 87 -11.67 1.14 -10.24
N VAL A 88 -10.63 0.72 -9.52
CA VAL A 88 -9.85 1.60 -8.64
C VAL A 88 -9.22 2.75 -9.43
N LEU A 89 -8.54 2.44 -10.54
CA LEU A 89 -7.92 3.47 -11.40
C LEU A 89 -8.97 4.47 -11.94
N SER A 90 -10.13 3.97 -12.36
CA SER A 90 -11.22 4.81 -12.86
C SER A 90 -11.78 5.72 -11.77
N GLY A 91 -12.05 5.18 -10.57
CA GLY A 91 -12.55 5.93 -9.43
C GLY A 91 -11.61 7.07 -9.04
N VAL A 92 -10.30 6.81 -9.02
CA VAL A 92 -9.37 7.87 -8.67
C VAL A 92 -9.12 8.86 -9.81
N ALA A 93 -9.13 8.41 -11.07
CA ALA A 93 -9.08 9.32 -12.21
C ALA A 93 -10.21 10.37 -12.10
N ILE A 94 -11.43 9.94 -11.78
CA ILE A 94 -12.57 10.84 -11.56
C ILE A 94 -12.26 11.87 -10.47
N ILE A 95 -11.73 11.45 -9.32
CA ILE A 95 -11.40 12.35 -8.20
C ILE A 95 -10.33 13.38 -8.62
N VAL A 96 -9.25 12.93 -9.26
CA VAL A 96 -8.13 13.79 -9.68
C VAL A 96 -8.59 14.81 -10.72
N PHE A 97 -9.33 14.38 -11.75
CA PHE A 97 -9.83 15.27 -12.79
C PHE A 97 -10.90 16.24 -12.25
N ALA A 98 -11.79 15.79 -11.37
CA ALA A 98 -12.78 16.65 -10.73
C ALA A 98 -12.12 17.74 -9.87
N HIS A 99 -11.04 17.40 -9.15
CA HIS A 99 -10.31 18.37 -8.34
C HIS A 99 -9.64 19.45 -9.22
N LYS A 100 -9.04 19.05 -10.35
CA LYS A 100 -8.44 19.99 -11.31
C LYS A 100 -9.46 21.00 -11.88
N LEU A 101 -10.68 20.54 -12.15
CA LEU A 101 -11.76 21.40 -12.66
C LEU A 101 -12.26 22.39 -11.60
N ARG A 102 -12.29 21.98 -10.32
CA ARG A 102 -12.72 22.83 -9.20
C ARG A 102 -11.73 23.96 -8.91
N PHE A 103 -10.43 23.68 -8.94
CA PHE A 103 -9.39 24.69 -8.75
C PHE A 103 -9.38 25.74 -9.87
N ARG A 104 -9.51 25.31 -11.13
CA ARG A 104 -9.54 26.23 -12.29
C ARG A 104 -10.73 27.19 -12.25
N ARG A 105 -11.86 26.82 -11.63
CA ARG A 105 -13.05 27.67 -11.51
C ARG A 105 -12.89 28.78 -10.46
N VAL A 106 -12.04 28.62 -9.46
CA VAL A 106 -11.81 29.64 -8.41
C VAL A 106 -10.92 30.78 -8.90
N GLU A 107 -9.97 30.49 -9.80
CA GLU A 107 -9.00 31.46 -10.32
C GLU A 107 -9.58 32.34 -11.44
N THR A 108 -10.59 31.85 -12.17
CA THR A 108 -11.31 32.62 -13.21
C THR A 108 -12.32 33.62 -12.64
N ASN A 109 -12.71 33.50 -11.37
CA ASN A 109 -13.74 34.34 -10.74
C ASN A 109 -13.18 35.34 -9.71
N ARG A 110 -11.88 35.65 -9.82
CA ARG A 110 -11.19 36.77 -9.16
C ARG A 110 -10.63 37.68 -10.24
#